data_AF-A0AAV3XP53-F1
#
_entry.id   AF-A0AAV3XP53-F1
#
_cell.length_a   1.000
_cell.length_b   1.000
_cell.length_c   1.000
_cell.angle_alpha   90.00
_cell.angle_beta   90.00
_cell.angle_gamma   90.00
#
_symmetry.space_group_name_H-M   'P 1'
#
loop_
_entity.id
_entity.type
_entity.pdbx_description
1 polymer ?
#
loop_
_entity_poly.entity_id
_entity_poly.type
_entity_poly.pdbx_seq_one_letter_code
_entity_poly.pdbx_strand_id
1 'polypeptide(L)'
;MFLQTKNQEAAEKVFATAYTDLDPEVTSMDPAERLEFSRPSRAGIQRFDTRNDDDLREVIFDHVLSMERERAVWEYADRNKIEALSLLREVAKKDSDPSIRWSTLWAIQKFTGLHGKDTIAESLSDEHPEVRDWAKLLLREISGVLEGEADTREAKFDQTNPFDQTLPLLIAGYARVLVPGLGFVQATLSPQWFESIMGRVMACTVEKTFNTDLVIEKKIAKYYLSEKEHYEIYKFGGLTQELDKHIAHHQYQCMSRHTFFPSGKVGDISVEPIDDLDVILNRVAETEAISTSTIQVNLATKAAYPEASPSSQRTQPSKIVRSVRGKYMGFGYANLKQIISNEMKIGPGEVQLSSPHHPVVGALTNTFLFGTFKGKLSDLDDDGYLDINTEPCHGTVNGELDYGLTLKPNPNPFESL
;
A
#
# COMPACT_ATOMS: atom_id res chain seq x y z
N MET A 1 12.20 15.43 -28.67
CA MET A 1 11.73 16.81 -28.43
C MET A 1 10.20 16.94 -28.53
N PHE A 2 9.53 16.71 -29.67
CA PHE A 2 8.05 16.88 -29.76
C PHE A 2 7.20 15.93 -28.88
N LEU A 3 7.65 14.69 -28.63
CA LEU A 3 6.96 13.76 -27.72
C LEU A 3 7.24 14.06 -26.23
N GLN A 4 8.40 14.67 -25.92
CA GLN A 4 8.78 15.07 -24.57
C GLN A 4 7.83 16.15 -24.04
N THR A 5 7.57 17.19 -24.82
CA THR A 5 6.67 18.28 -24.41
C THR A 5 5.23 17.78 -24.25
N LYS A 6 4.77 16.86 -25.10
CA LYS A 6 3.38 16.35 -25.04
C LYS A 6 3.09 15.48 -23.82
N ASN A 7 4.02 14.61 -23.40
CA ASN A 7 3.81 13.78 -22.21
C ASN A 7 3.86 14.61 -20.93
N GLN A 8 4.78 15.57 -20.86
CA GLN A 8 4.87 16.51 -19.75
C GLN A 8 3.64 17.43 -19.69
N GLU A 9 3.24 18.03 -20.81
CA GLU A 9 2.01 18.83 -20.90
C GLU A 9 0.76 18.00 -20.59
N ALA A 10 0.72 16.72 -20.98
CA ALA A 10 -0.40 15.83 -20.65
C ALA A 10 -0.44 15.53 -19.15
N ALA A 11 0.71 15.25 -18.51
CA ALA A 11 0.80 15.08 -17.06
C ALA A 11 0.40 16.37 -16.33
N GLU A 12 0.94 17.53 -16.73
CA GLU A 12 0.59 18.83 -16.16
C GLU A 12 -0.90 19.17 -16.38
N LYS A 13 -1.47 18.81 -17.53
CA LYS A 13 -2.90 18.98 -17.83
C LYS A 13 -3.78 18.08 -16.98
N VAL A 14 -3.36 16.85 -16.67
CA VAL A 14 -4.05 15.96 -15.71
C VAL A 14 -4.11 16.60 -14.33
N PHE A 15 -3.04 17.27 -13.89
CA PHE A 15 -3.04 18.04 -12.64
C PHE A 15 -3.91 19.30 -12.73
N ALA A 16 -3.85 20.03 -13.84
CA ALA A 16 -4.62 21.26 -14.03
C ALA A 16 -6.13 21.03 -14.21
N THR A 17 -6.53 19.82 -14.63
CA THR A 17 -7.94 19.41 -14.82
C THR A 17 -8.43 18.46 -13.72
N ALA A 18 -7.67 18.32 -12.64
CA ALA A 18 -8.07 17.56 -11.47
C ALA A 18 -9.19 18.29 -10.71
N TYR A 19 -10.43 18.11 -11.17
CA TYR A 19 -11.61 18.56 -10.46
C TYR A 19 -11.87 17.65 -9.26
N THR A 20 -12.22 18.25 -8.12
CA THR A 20 -12.83 17.56 -6.98
C THR A 20 -14.25 17.15 -7.33
N ASP A 21 -14.41 16.22 -8.29
CA ASP A 21 -15.67 15.51 -8.50
C ASP A 21 -15.79 14.46 -7.40
N LEU A 22 -16.16 14.90 -6.20
CA LEU A 22 -16.81 14.03 -5.25
C LEU A 22 -18.21 13.78 -5.80
N ASP A 23 -18.43 12.59 -6.36
CA ASP A 23 -19.78 12.13 -6.68
C ASP A 23 -20.61 12.14 -5.37
N PRO A 24 -21.57 13.07 -5.23
CA PRO A 24 -22.23 13.32 -3.95
C PRO A 24 -23.21 12.21 -3.56
N GLU A 25 -23.57 11.31 -4.48
CA GLU A 25 -24.62 10.30 -4.25
C GLU A 25 -24.13 9.06 -3.50
N VAL A 26 -22.82 8.79 -3.48
CA VAL A 26 -22.22 7.70 -2.68
C VAL A 26 -20.94 8.21 -2.03
N THR A 27 -21.07 8.92 -0.91
CA THR A 27 -19.90 9.35 -0.14
C THR A 27 -19.24 8.12 0.49
N SER A 28 -18.07 7.76 -0.05
CA SER A 28 -17.23 6.73 0.53
C SER A 28 -17.05 6.98 2.03
N MET A 29 -17.19 5.92 2.84
CA MET A 29 -17.01 5.99 4.29
C MET A 29 -15.60 5.59 4.72
N ASP A 30 -14.69 5.39 3.77
CA ASP A 30 -13.26 5.23 4.07
C ASP A 30 -12.69 6.58 4.54
N PRO A 31 -12.22 6.72 5.79
CA PRO A 31 -11.69 7.98 6.30
C PRO A 31 -10.54 8.51 5.44
N ALA A 32 -9.75 7.61 4.86
CA ALA A 32 -8.67 7.98 3.97
C ALA A 32 -9.19 8.80 2.79
N GLU A 33 -10.39 8.55 2.27
CA GLU A 33 -10.97 9.25 1.12
C GLU A 33 -11.27 10.74 1.38
N ARG A 34 -11.34 11.16 2.65
CA ARG A 34 -11.58 12.56 3.09
C ARG A 34 -10.33 13.43 3.08
N LEU A 35 -9.14 12.82 3.05
CA LEU A 35 -7.88 13.56 3.01
C LEU A 35 -7.73 14.27 1.66
N GLU A 36 -7.34 15.54 1.64
CA GLU A 36 -7.32 16.31 0.39
C GLU A 36 -6.15 15.89 -0.53
N PHE A 37 -6.51 15.46 -1.74
CA PHE A 37 -5.61 15.34 -2.88
C PHE A 37 -6.42 15.58 -4.14
N SER A 38 -5.90 16.39 -5.06
CA SER A 38 -6.53 16.58 -6.37
C SER A 38 -6.62 15.24 -7.10
N ARG A 39 -7.81 14.91 -7.60
CA ARG A 39 -8.03 13.70 -8.41
C ARG A 39 -8.27 14.09 -9.85
N PRO A 40 -7.65 13.42 -10.82
CA PRO A 40 -8.01 13.65 -12.19
C PRO A 40 -9.45 13.15 -12.46
N SER A 41 -10.19 13.85 -13.32
CA SER A 41 -11.58 13.48 -13.65
C SER A 41 -11.69 12.02 -14.12
N ARG A 42 -12.83 11.38 -13.88
CA ARG A 42 -13.15 10.02 -14.35
C ARG A 42 -13.67 9.99 -15.79
N ALA A 43 -14.11 11.12 -16.34
CA ALA A 43 -14.77 11.15 -17.63
C ALA A 43 -13.84 10.72 -18.78
N GLY A 44 -14.31 9.78 -19.62
CA GLY A 44 -13.60 9.34 -20.82
C GLY A 44 -12.39 8.44 -20.58
N ILE A 45 -12.24 7.87 -19.38
CA ILE A 45 -11.16 6.94 -19.05
C ILE A 45 -11.59 5.51 -19.38
N GLN A 46 -10.73 4.78 -20.08
CA GLN A 46 -10.94 3.37 -20.40
C GLN A 46 -10.49 2.49 -19.23
N ARG A 47 -11.12 1.33 -19.05
CA ARG A 47 -10.73 0.36 -18.02
C ARG A 47 -9.66 -0.59 -18.57
N PHE A 48 -8.67 -0.89 -17.73
CA PHE A 48 -7.65 -1.89 -18.01
C PHE A 48 -8.26 -3.30 -18.03
N ASP A 49 -9.12 -3.58 -17.06
CA ASP A 49 -9.87 -4.82 -16.99
C ASP A 49 -11.06 -4.74 -17.95
N THR A 50 -11.06 -5.58 -18.98
CA THR A 50 -12.09 -5.58 -20.03
C THR A 50 -13.12 -6.68 -19.88
N ARG A 51 -12.95 -7.56 -18.86
CA ARG A 51 -13.94 -8.60 -18.51
C ARG A 51 -15.30 -7.96 -18.27
N ASN A 52 -16.37 -8.61 -18.70
CA ASN A 52 -17.73 -8.17 -18.35
C ASN A 52 -18.07 -8.58 -16.91
N ASP A 53 -19.24 -8.18 -16.41
CA ASP A 53 -19.64 -8.45 -15.03
C ASP A 53 -19.88 -9.94 -14.73
N ASP A 54 -20.30 -10.73 -15.72
CA ASP A 54 -20.47 -12.17 -15.56
C ASP A 54 -19.12 -12.89 -15.52
N ASP A 55 -18.18 -12.50 -16.39
CA ASP A 55 -16.80 -12.99 -16.37
C ASP A 55 -16.13 -12.66 -15.02
N LEU A 56 -16.36 -11.45 -14.49
CA LEU A 56 -15.84 -11.06 -13.18
C LEU A 56 -16.44 -11.93 -12.07
N ARG A 57 -17.75 -12.20 -12.09
CA ARG A 57 -18.41 -13.08 -11.10
C ARG A 57 -17.84 -14.50 -11.13
N GLU A 58 -17.64 -15.08 -12.31
CA GLU A 58 -17.00 -16.38 -12.44
C GLU A 58 -15.61 -16.37 -11.80
N VAL A 59 -14.79 -15.38 -12.11
CA VAL A 59 -13.45 -15.26 -11.51
C VAL A 59 -13.54 -15.11 -9.98
N ILE A 60 -14.44 -14.28 -9.47
CA ILE A 60 -14.60 -14.02 -8.03
C ILE A 60 -14.84 -15.30 -7.24
N PHE A 61 -15.58 -16.28 -7.77
CA PHE A 61 -15.95 -17.48 -7.03
C PHE A 61 -15.15 -18.72 -7.40
N ASP A 62 -14.66 -18.81 -8.64
CA ASP A 62 -14.12 -20.06 -9.19
C ASP A 62 -12.62 -19.99 -9.50
N HIS A 63 -11.99 -18.81 -9.47
CA HIS A 63 -10.58 -18.69 -9.81
C HIS A 63 -9.66 -19.25 -8.72
N VAL A 64 -8.66 -20.04 -9.14
CA VAL A 64 -7.76 -20.75 -8.23
C VAL A 64 -6.82 -19.83 -7.44
N LEU A 65 -6.38 -18.72 -8.04
CA LEU A 65 -5.51 -17.74 -7.40
C LEU A 65 -6.32 -16.70 -6.63
N SER A 66 -6.03 -16.52 -5.34
CA SER A 66 -6.69 -15.53 -4.48
C SER A 66 -6.54 -14.10 -4.99
N MET A 67 -5.35 -13.74 -5.48
CA MET A 67 -5.09 -12.40 -6.03
C MET A 67 -6.05 -12.04 -7.18
N GLU A 68 -6.32 -12.98 -8.10
CA GLU A 68 -7.24 -12.73 -9.21
C GLU A 68 -8.70 -12.66 -8.76
N ARG A 69 -9.10 -13.44 -7.74
CA ARG A 69 -10.41 -13.30 -7.10
C ARG A 69 -10.55 -11.90 -6.49
N GLU A 70 -9.57 -11.47 -5.68
CA GLU A 70 -9.59 -10.16 -5.04
C GLU A 70 -9.60 -9.01 -6.05
N ARG A 71 -8.77 -9.10 -7.10
CA ARG A 71 -8.75 -8.12 -8.19
C ARG A 71 -10.14 -8.00 -8.84
N ALA A 72 -10.79 -9.13 -9.12
CA ALA A 72 -12.12 -9.13 -9.71
C ALA A 72 -13.19 -8.56 -8.76
N VAL A 73 -13.10 -8.85 -7.45
CA VAL A 73 -13.96 -8.25 -6.41
C VAL A 73 -13.88 -6.72 -6.44
N TRP A 74 -12.67 -6.17 -6.43
CA TRP A 74 -12.45 -4.72 -6.39
C TRP A 74 -12.86 -4.03 -7.69
N GLU A 75 -12.59 -4.65 -8.85
CA GLU A 75 -13.03 -4.13 -10.14
C GLU A 75 -14.57 -4.13 -10.24
N TYR A 76 -15.21 -5.22 -9.80
CA TYR A 76 -16.67 -5.32 -9.76
C TYR A 76 -17.29 -4.27 -8.82
N ALA A 77 -16.72 -4.08 -7.62
CA ALA A 77 -17.15 -3.07 -6.66
C ALA A 77 -16.97 -1.63 -7.19
N ASP A 78 -15.85 -1.34 -7.87
CA ASP A 78 -15.64 -0.01 -8.45
C ASP A 78 -16.64 0.30 -9.56
N ARG A 79 -17.04 -0.70 -10.36
CA ARG A 79 -18.04 -0.51 -11.44
C ARG A 79 -19.45 -0.34 -10.90
N ASN A 80 -19.83 -1.21 -9.96
CA ASN A 80 -21.21 -1.41 -9.55
C ASN A 80 -21.55 -0.78 -8.20
N LYS A 81 -20.61 -0.10 -7.52
CA LYS A 81 -20.87 0.70 -6.30
C LYS A 81 -21.81 -0.01 -5.31
N ILE A 82 -22.97 0.57 -5.02
CA ILE A 82 -23.94 0.05 -4.05
C ILE A 82 -24.57 -1.26 -4.55
N GLU A 83 -24.80 -1.37 -5.86
CA GLU A 83 -25.34 -2.57 -6.51
C GLU A 83 -24.43 -3.79 -6.31
N ALA A 84 -23.13 -3.58 -6.04
CA ALA A 84 -22.20 -4.65 -5.74
C ALA A 84 -22.42 -5.30 -4.36
N LEU A 85 -23.12 -4.64 -3.43
CA LEU A 85 -23.15 -5.01 -2.01
C LEU A 85 -23.57 -6.46 -1.76
N SER A 86 -24.58 -6.97 -2.48
CA SER A 86 -25.04 -8.35 -2.31
C SER A 86 -23.94 -9.36 -2.63
N LEU A 87 -23.17 -9.12 -3.69
CA LEU A 87 -22.05 -9.97 -4.07
C LEU A 87 -20.90 -9.85 -3.06
N LEU A 88 -20.55 -8.62 -2.67
CA LEU A 88 -19.47 -8.38 -1.70
C LEU A 88 -19.76 -9.04 -0.35
N ARG A 89 -21.02 -9.02 0.10
CA ARG A 89 -21.46 -9.73 1.31
C ARG A 89 -21.27 -11.24 1.19
N GLU A 90 -21.52 -11.82 0.02
CA GLU A 90 -21.29 -13.25 -0.19
C GLU A 90 -19.81 -13.60 -0.11
N VAL A 91 -18.94 -12.83 -0.78
CA VAL A 91 -17.49 -13.01 -0.74
C VAL A 91 -16.95 -12.85 0.67
N ALA A 92 -17.32 -11.78 1.38
CA ALA A 92 -16.89 -11.51 2.76
C ALA A 92 -17.31 -12.60 3.75
N LYS A 93 -18.29 -13.44 3.40
CA LYS A 93 -18.76 -14.55 4.24
C LYS A 93 -18.17 -15.91 3.84
N LYS A 94 -17.86 -16.12 2.56
CA LYS A 94 -17.63 -17.46 2.01
C LYS A 94 -16.26 -17.68 1.38
N ASP A 95 -15.50 -16.63 1.02
CA ASP A 95 -14.18 -16.87 0.42
C ASP A 95 -13.30 -17.63 1.42
N SER A 96 -12.63 -18.68 0.93
CA SER A 96 -11.76 -19.52 1.75
C SER A 96 -10.52 -18.76 2.24
N ASP A 97 -10.07 -17.74 1.50
CA ASP A 97 -8.93 -16.93 1.88
C ASP A 97 -9.40 -15.79 2.80
N PRO A 98 -9.02 -15.78 4.09
CA PRO A 98 -9.46 -14.74 5.01
C PRO A 98 -9.00 -13.35 4.57
N SER A 99 -7.91 -13.27 3.81
CA SER A 99 -7.40 -11.98 3.32
C SER A 99 -8.27 -11.32 2.27
N ILE A 100 -8.93 -12.13 1.43
CA ILE A 100 -9.99 -11.63 0.55
C ILE A 100 -11.19 -11.17 1.37
N ARG A 101 -11.54 -11.89 2.45
CA ARG A 101 -12.68 -11.50 3.29
C ARG A 101 -12.47 -10.13 3.91
N TRP A 102 -11.34 -9.87 4.57
CA TRP A 102 -11.10 -8.55 5.19
C TRP A 102 -10.85 -7.43 4.16
N SER A 103 -10.22 -7.72 3.02
CA SER A 103 -10.08 -6.70 1.97
C SER A 103 -11.42 -6.38 1.29
N THR A 104 -12.33 -7.35 1.21
CA THR A 104 -13.72 -7.15 0.78
C THR A 104 -14.48 -6.27 1.75
N LEU A 105 -14.26 -6.39 3.07
CA LEU A 105 -14.83 -5.45 4.05
C LEU A 105 -14.39 -4.01 3.80
N TRP A 106 -13.13 -3.82 3.41
CA TRP A 106 -12.65 -2.50 3.00
C TRP A 106 -13.31 -2.04 1.70
N ALA A 107 -13.43 -2.90 0.68
CA ALA A 107 -14.15 -2.57 -0.55
C ALA A 107 -15.60 -2.17 -0.27
N ILE A 108 -16.29 -2.87 0.64
CA ILE A 108 -17.64 -2.54 1.11
C ILE A 108 -17.67 -1.13 1.72
N GLN A 109 -16.80 -0.82 2.69
CA GLN A 109 -16.71 0.51 3.28
C GLN A 109 -16.45 1.60 2.22
N LYS A 110 -15.56 1.30 1.26
CA LYS A 110 -15.10 2.23 0.24
C LYS A 110 -16.16 2.53 -0.81
N PHE A 111 -16.83 1.52 -1.33
CA PHE A 111 -17.69 1.64 -2.53
C PHE A 111 -19.19 1.65 -2.22
N THR A 112 -19.60 1.11 -1.07
CA THR A 112 -21.03 1.04 -0.68
C THR A 112 -21.38 2.00 0.46
N GLY A 113 -20.37 2.57 1.13
CA GLY A 113 -20.56 3.51 2.24
C GLY A 113 -21.41 2.91 3.35
N LEU A 114 -22.31 3.71 3.93
CA LEU A 114 -23.18 3.32 5.04
C LEU A 114 -24.04 2.07 4.77
N HIS A 115 -24.38 1.78 3.52
CA HIS A 115 -25.17 0.60 3.16
C HIS A 115 -24.47 -0.72 3.51
N GLY A 116 -23.13 -0.71 3.54
CA GLY A 116 -22.31 -1.85 3.88
C GLY A 116 -22.16 -2.13 5.37
N LYS A 117 -22.65 -1.23 6.25
CA LYS A 117 -22.41 -1.29 7.70
C LYS A 117 -22.82 -2.64 8.31
N ASP A 118 -24.01 -3.13 7.99
CA ASP A 118 -24.53 -4.38 8.57
C ASP A 118 -23.71 -5.59 8.14
N THR A 119 -23.21 -5.59 6.89
CA THR A 119 -22.31 -6.64 6.41
C THR A 119 -20.98 -6.63 7.16
N ILE A 120 -20.40 -5.45 7.41
CA ILE A 120 -19.19 -5.33 8.21
C ILE A 120 -19.44 -5.81 9.66
N ALA A 121 -20.60 -5.48 10.23
CA ALA A 121 -20.97 -5.92 11.58
C ALA A 121 -21.15 -7.45 11.68
N GLU A 122 -21.68 -8.11 10.65
CA GLU A 122 -21.80 -9.58 10.61
C GLU A 122 -20.42 -10.28 10.71
N SER A 123 -19.39 -9.71 10.07
CA SER A 123 -18.02 -10.21 10.11
C SER A 123 -17.32 -10.07 11.48
N LEU A 124 -17.94 -9.43 12.48
CA LEU A 124 -17.49 -9.52 13.87
C LEU A 124 -17.52 -10.95 14.43
N SER A 125 -18.31 -11.82 13.79
CA SER A 125 -18.44 -13.24 14.13
C SER A 125 -17.67 -14.18 13.19
N ASP A 126 -16.82 -13.64 12.30
CA ASP A 126 -15.99 -14.46 11.41
C ASP A 126 -15.10 -15.43 12.21
N GLU A 127 -14.82 -16.60 11.64
CA GLU A 127 -13.96 -17.61 12.27
C GLU A 127 -12.51 -17.13 12.42
N HIS A 128 -12.03 -16.32 11.48
CA HIS A 128 -10.66 -15.84 11.46
C HIS A 128 -10.49 -14.59 12.33
N PRO A 129 -9.55 -14.57 13.30
CA PRO A 129 -9.34 -13.42 14.19
C PRO A 129 -9.07 -12.13 13.44
N GLU A 130 -8.20 -12.17 12.43
CA GLU A 130 -7.84 -10.98 11.65
C GLU A 130 -9.04 -10.37 10.90
N VAL A 131 -9.97 -11.19 10.38
CA VAL A 131 -11.21 -10.70 9.76
C VAL A 131 -12.08 -9.97 10.79
N ARG A 132 -12.25 -10.56 11.99
CA ARG A 132 -12.99 -9.91 13.08
C ARG A 132 -12.38 -8.57 13.47
N ASP A 133 -11.06 -8.47 13.51
CA ASP A 133 -10.38 -7.24 13.94
C ASP A 133 -10.45 -6.14 12.89
N TRP A 134 -10.34 -6.48 11.61
CA TRP A 134 -10.67 -5.54 10.53
C TRP A 134 -12.14 -5.13 10.56
N ALA A 135 -13.07 -6.06 10.82
CA ALA A 135 -14.49 -5.75 10.95
C ALA A 135 -14.76 -4.74 12.07
N LYS A 136 -14.21 -4.95 13.28
CA LYS A 136 -14.30 -3.99 14.40
C LYS A 136 -13.80 -2.61 14.00
N LEU A 137 -12.62 -2.57 13.39
CA LEU A 137 -11.95 -1.34 13.00
C LEU A 137 -12.73 -0.56 11.94
N LEU A 138 -13.18 -1.24 10.89
CA LEU A 138 -13.97 -0.65 9.81
C LEU A 138 -15.38 -0.24 10.29
N LEU A 139 -15.99 -1.00 11.22
CA LEU A 139 -17.27 -0.66 11.83
C LEU A 139 -17.19 0.61 12.68
N ARG A 140 -16.10 0.77 13.44
CA ARG A 140 -15.81 2.01 14.18
C ARG A 140 -15.71 3.20 13.23
N GLU A 141 -14.98 3.05 12.12
CA GLU A 141 -14.78 4.12 11.13
C GLU A 141 -16.07 4.54 10.44
N ILE A 142 -16.90 3.56 10.04
CA ILE A 142 -18.14 3.83 9.33
C ILE A 142 -19.26 4.35 10.25
N SER A 143 -19.28 3.93 11.52
CA SER A 143 -20.29 4.37 12.49
C SER A 143 -19.92 5.68 13.18
N GLY A 144 -18.62 6.01 13.26
CA GLY A 144 -18.12 7.10 14.09
C GLY A 144 -18.22 6.81 15.60
N VAL A 145 -18.67 5.62 16.00
CA VAL A 145 -18.81 5.24 17.40
C VAL A 145 -17.66 4.31 17.79
N LEU A 146 -17.00 4.65 18.88
CA LEU A 146 -16.05 3.78 19.57
C LEU A 146 -16.84 2.68 20.31
N GLU A 147 -17.36 1.69 19.58
CA GLU A 147 -17.96 0.50 20.18
C GLU A 147 -16.95 -0.65 20.16
N GLY A 148 -16.72 -1.25 21.33
CA GLY A 148 -15.83 -2.40 21.51
C GLY A 148 -14.62 -2.10 22.39
N GLU A 149 -14.19 -3.12 23.12
CA GLU A 149 -12.93 -3.05 23.86
C GLU A 149 -11.75 -2.95 22.90
N ALA A 150 -10.71 -2.24 23.33
CA ALA A 150 -9.42 -2.27 22.70
C ALA A 150 -8.99 -3.74 22.50
N ASP A 151 -8.37 -4.07 21.36
CA ASP A 151 -7.68 -5.36 21.21
C ASP A 151 -6.78 -5.62 22.42
N THR A 152 -7.10 -6.69 23.16
CA THR A 152 -6.48 -7.04 24.44
C THR A 152 -5.41 -8.10 24.30
N ARG A 153 -5.10 -8.54 23.07
CA ARG A 153 -4.04 -9.51 22.83
C ARG A 153 -2.71 -8.97 23.36
N GLU A 154 -1.90 -9.88 23.90
CA GLU A 154 -0.51 -9.57 24.24
C GLU A 154 0.26 -9.26 22.95
N ALA A 155 1.33 -8.47 23.06
CA ALA A 155 2.15 -8.07 21.92
C ALA A 155 3.58 -8.58 22.03
N LYS A 156 4.29 -8.62 20.90
CA LYS A 156 5.69 -8.98 20.78
C LYS A 156 6.53 -7.80 20.31
N PHE A 157 7.71 -7.68 20.90
CA PHE A 157 8.69 -6.66 20.57
C PHE A 157 10.09 -7.27 20.45
N ASP A 158 10.75 -7.00 19.33
CA ASP A 158 12.14 -7.35 19.08
C ASP A 158 13.06 -6.14 19.37
N GLN A 159 13.93 -6.29 20.35
CA GLN A 159 14.87 -5.24 20.77
C GLN A 159 16.01 -5.03 19.78
N THR A 160 16.22 -5.96 18.85
CA THR A 160 17.31 -5.91 17.86
C THR A 160 16.91 -5.17 16.59
N ASN A 161 15.62 -5.02 16.32
CA ASN A 161 15.11 -4.26 15.18
C ASN A 161 15.42 -2.76 15.35
N PRO A 162 16.00 -2.07 14.34
CA PRO A 162 16.29 -0.64 14.43
C PRO A 162 15.05 0.25 14.56
N PHE A 163 13.88 -0.26 14.20
CA PHE A 163 12.61 0.47 14.28
C PHE A 163 11.83 0.09 15.54
N ASP A 164 11.16 1.08 16.13
CA ASP A 164 10.29 0.87 17.27
C ASP A 164 8.98 0.19 16.87
N GLN A 165 8.59 0.34 15.60
CA GLN A 165 7.44 -0.35 15.03
C GLN A 165 7.66 -0.60 13.53
N THR A 166 7.27 -1.79 13.06
CA THR A 166 7.13 -2.13 11.65
C THR A 166 5.68 -2.52 11.37
N LEU A 167 5.01 -1.76 10.49
CA LEU A 167 3.57 -1.82 10.29
C LEU A 167 3.25 -2.06 8.81
N PRO A 168 2.77 -3.26 8.43
CA PRO A 168 2.37 -3.53 7.06
C PRO A 168 1.22 -2.62 6.62
N LEU A 169 1.25 -2.18 5.36
CA LEU A 169 0.25 -1.32 4.76
C LEU A 169 -0.45 -2.06 3.62
N LEU A 170 -1.77 -2.19 3.74
CA LEU A 170 -2.65 -2.58 2.63
C LEU A 170 -2.87 -1.35 1.76
N ILE A 171 -2.59 -1.46 0.46
CA ILE A 171 -2.67 -0.35 -0.49
C ILE A 171 -3.69 -0.68 -1.58
N ALA A 172 -4.64 0.21 -1.79
CA ALA A 172 -5.62 0.08 -2.86
C ALA A 172 -5.84 1.43 -3.55
N GLY A 173 -6.20 1.41 -4.83
CA GLY A 173 -6.33 2.64 -5.58
C GLY A 173 -6.41 2.43 -7.06
N TYR A 174 -5.71 3.28 -7.79
CA TYR A 174 -5.75 3.30 -9.25
C TYR A 174 -4.36 3.54 -9.83
N ALA A 175 -4.10 2.88 -10.96
CA ALA A 175 -3.03 3.26 -11.87
C ALA A 175 -3.66 3.77 -13.16
N ARG A 176 -3.38 5.02 -13.53
CA ARG A 176 -3.80 5.60 -14.81
C ARG A 176 -2.62 5.69 -15.74
N VAL A 177 -2.66 4.93 -16.82
CA VAL A 177 -1.59 4.85 -17.81
C VAL A 177 -2.02 5.56 -19.08
N LEU A 178 -1.19 6.47 -19.56
CA LEU A 178 -1.37 7.11 -20.87
C LEU A 178 -0.91 6.15 -21.97
N VAL A 179 -1.86 5.62 -22.73
CA VAL A 179 -1.62 4.69 -23.85
C VAL A 179 -1.71 5.46 -25.17
N PRO A 180 -0.63 5.49 -25.99
CA PRO A 180 -0.64 6.18 -27.28
C PRO A 180 -1.80 5.73 -28.18
N GLY A 181 -2.58 6.70 -28.66
CA GLY A 181 -3.75 6.47 -29.53
C GLY A 181 -5.04 6.09 -28.80
N LEU A 182 -4.95 5.62 -27.55
CA LEU A 182 -6.10 5.18 -26.76
C LEU A 182 -6.51 6.18 -25.67
N GLY A 183 -5.56 7.00 -25.21
CA GLY A 183 -5.77 7.93 -24.08
C GLY A 183 -5.47 7.25 -22.75
N PHE A 184 -6.16 7.68 -21.68
CA PHE A 184 -5.95 7.11 -20.35
C PHE A 184 -6.68 5.78 -20.19
N VAL A 185 -5.93 4.78 -19.73
CA VAL A 185 -6.43 3.48 -19.28
C VAL A 185 -6.22 3.40 -17.78
N GLN A 186 -7.24 2.98 -17.03
CA GLN A 186 -7.21 2.86 -15.58
C GLN A 186 -7.32 1.41 -15.13
N ALA A 187 -6.37 1.00 -14.31
CA ALA A 187 -6.46 -0.22 -13.51
C ALA A 187 -6.98 0.12 -12.10
N THR A 188 -7.93 -0.67 -11.59
CA THR A 188 -8.37 -0.65 -10.18
C THR A 188 -7.48 -1.61 -9.39
N LEU A 189 -6.67 -1.07 -8.49
CA LEU A 189 -5.69 -1.83 -7.72
C LEU A 189 -6.33 -2.31 -6.41
N SER A 190 -6.52 -3.63 -6.28
CA SER A 190 -6.83 -4.27 -5.00
C SER A 190 -5.54 -4.45 -4.16
N PRO A 191 -5.63 -4.67 -2.83
CA PRO A 191 -4.47 -4.87 -1.97
C PRO A 191 -3.48 -5.95 -2.43
N GLN A 192 -3.94 -7.18 -2.67
CA GLN A 192 -3.06 -8.26 -3.13
C GLN A 192 -2.54 -8.02 -4.54
N TRP A 193 -3.36 -7.43 -5.43
CA TRP A 193 -2.88 -7.13 -6.79
C TRP A 193 -1.81 -6.05 -6.77
N PHE A 194 -2.00 -4.98 -5.97
CA PHE A 194 -0.98 -3.97 -5.72
C PHE A 194 0.31 -4.62 -5.20
N GLU A 195 0.21 -5.46 -4.17
CA GLU A 195 1.37 -6.15 -3.61
C GLU A 195 2.07 -7.05 -4.64
N SER A 196 1.32 -7.72 -5.51
CA SER A 196 1.89 -8.60 -6.53
C SER A 196 2.67 -7.87 -7.62
N ILE A 197 2.33 -6.61 -7.93
CA ILE A 197 2.98 -5.83 -8.99
C ILE A 197 4.01 -4.84 -8.44
N MET A 198 3.67 -4.16 -7.33
CA MET A 198 4.45 -3.11 -6.68
C MET A 198 5.17 -3.59 -5.43
N GLY A 199 4.98 -4.82 -4.96
CA GLY A 199 5.55 -5.29 -3.70
C GLY A 199 4.76 -4.89 -2.45
N ARG A 200 5.01 -5.62 -1.36
CA ARG A 200 4.44 -5.37 -0.05
C ARG A 200 5.06 -4.11 0.53
N VAL A 201 4.25 -3.27 1.15
CA VAL A 201 4.72 -1.99 1.72
C VAL A 201 4.61 -2.02 3.24
N MET A 202 5.66 -1.58 3.91
CA MET A 202 5.73 -1.56 5.37
C MET A 202 6.20 -0.19 5.85
N ALA A 203 5.49 0.37 6.84
CA ALA A 203 5.86 1.59 7.53
C ALA A 203 6.72 1.28 8.74
N CYS A 204 7.91 1.87 8.78
CA CYS A 204 8.93 1.61 9.78
C CYS A 204 9.20 2.92 10.53
N THR A 205 8.82 2.96 11.80
CA THR A 205 8.85 4.20 12.61
C THR A 205 9.79 4.09 13.79
N VAL A 206 10.35 5.25 14.15
CA VAL A 206 11.11 5.45 15.39
C VAL A 206 10.38 6.50 16.22
N GLU A 207 10.08 6.21 17.47
CA GLU A 207 9.30 7.06 18.39
C GLU A 207 9.89 8.47 18.48
N LYS A 208 11.23 8.56 18.58
CA LYS A 208 11.95 9.83 18.68
C LYS A 208 11.78 10.72 17.44
N THR A 209 11.57 10.15 16.26
CA THR A 209 11.43 10.88 14.99
C THR A 209 10.04 10.73 14.39
N PHE A 210 9.07 10.20 15.15
CA PHE A 210 7.74 9.85 14.66
C PHE A 210 7.02 11.02 13.97
N ASN A 211 7.26 12.24 14.45
CA ASN A 211 6.62 13.45 13.97
C ASN A 211 7.29 14.08 12.73
N THR A 212 8.48 13.61 12.33
CA THR A 212 9.26 14.22 11.25
C THR A 212 9.66 13.24 10.16
N ASP A 213 9.97 12.00 10.52
CA ASP A 213 10.60 11.01 9.65
C ASP A 213 9.77 9.73 9.61
N LEU A 214 9.74 9.11 8.43
CA LEU A 214 9.19 7.78 8.25
C LEU A 214 10.03 7.04 7.22
N VAL A 215 10.40 5.79 7.53
CA VAL A 215 10.97 4.89 6.53
C VAL A 215 9.84 3.99 6.03
N ILE A 216 9.74 3.86 4.71
CA ILE A 216 8.89 2.87 4.06
C ILE A 216 9.80 1.84 3.39
N GLU A 217 9.61 0.57 3.72
CA GLU A 217 10.17 -0.53 2.93
C GLU A 217 9.13 -1.00 1.93
N LYS A 218 9.56 -1.22 0.69
CA LYS A 218 8.85 -1.99 -0.32
C LYS A 218 9.60 -3.29 -0.56
N LYS A 219 8.91 -4.41 -0.41
CA LYS A 219 9.43 -5.77 -0.58
C LYS A 219 8.74 -6.47 -1.74
N ILE A 220 9.50 -6.90 -2.75
CA ILE A 220 8.98 -7.72 -3.84
C ILE A 220 9.43 -9.17 -3.61
N ALA A 221 8.46 -10.04 -3.28
CA ALA A 221 8.73 -11.44 -3.00
C ALA A 221 9.10 -12.22 -4.27
N LYS A 222 9.99 -13.21 -4.14
CA LYS A 222 10.39 -14.13 -5.22
C LYS A 222 10.75 -13.42 -6.52
N TYR A 223 11.45 -12.30 -6.41
CA TYR A 223 11.71 -11.40 -7.52
C TYR A 223 12.74 -11.94 -8.50
N TYR A 224 13.85 -12.43 -7.96
CA TYR A 224 14.96 -12.93 -8.76
C TYR A 224 14.74 -14.39 -9.16
N LEU A 225 15.45 -14.87 -10.19
CA LEU A 225 15.44 -16.29 -10.59
C LEU A 225 15.83 -17.25 -9.46
N SER A 226 16.55 -16.74 -8.45
CA SER A 226 16.91 -17.48 -7.24
C SER A 226 15.80 -17.52 -6.18
N GLU A 227 14.59 -17.04 -6.51
CA GLU A 227 13.46 -16.80 -5.60
C GLU A 227 13.76 -15.83 -4.46
N LYS A 228 14.87 -15.09 -4.55
CA LYS A 228 15.24 -14.07 -3.58
C LYS A 228 14.37 -12.82 -3.73
N GLU A 229 14.27 -12.10 -2.63
CA GLU A 229 13.42 -10.92 -2.47
C GLU A 229 14.16 -9.67 -2.93
N HIS A 230 13.43 -8.69 -3.45
CA HIS A 230 13.96 -7.37 -3.80
C HIS A 230 13.40 -6.32 -2.86
N TYR A 231 14.23 -5.34 -2.49
CA TYR A 231 13.91 -4.33 -1.47
C TYR A 231 14.20 -2.94 -2.00
N GLU A 232 13.22 -2.04 -1.84
CA GLU A 232 13.37 -0.61 -2.12
C GLU A 232 13.02 0.17 -0.85
N ILE A 233 13.89 1.08 -0.44
CA ILE A 233 13.74 1.86 0.80
C ILE A 233 13.45 3.32 0.45
N TYR A 234 12.40 3.86 1.07
CA TYR A 234 11.94 5.23 0.87
C TYR A 234 11.97 5.98 2.18
N LYS A 235 12.75 7.07 2.23
CA LYS A 235 12.69 8.00 3.36
C LYS A 235 11.69 9.10 3.07
N PHE A 236 10.68 9.18 3.92
CA PHE A 236 9.72 10.26 3.97
C PHE A 236 10.11 11.26 5.06
N GLY A 237 9.94 12.54 4.75
CA GLY A 237 10.04 13.63 5.71
C GLY A 237 8.83 14.56 5.59
N GLY A 238 8.48 15.23 6.68
CA GLY A 238 7.46 16.27 6.62
C GLY A 238 6.96 16.73 7.99
N LEU A 239 5.69 17.10 8.04
CA LEU A 239 5.07 17.70 9.21
C LEU A 239 4.01 16.78 9.79
N THR A 240 3.96 16.76 11.13
CA THR A 240 2.91 16.11 11.90
C THR A 240 2.18 17.15 12.74
N GLN A 241 0.85 17.11 12.68
CA GLN A 241 -0.04 17.88 13.53
C GLN A 241 -0.78 16.91 14.46
N GLU A 242 -0.63 17.08 15.76
CA GLU A 242 -1.43 16.35 16.74
C GLU A 242 -2.86 16.91 16.73
N LEU A 243 -3.84 16.04 16.45
CA LEU A 243 -5.27 16.37 16.47
C LEU A 243 -5.89 16.05 17.83
N ASP A 244 -5.40 15.00 18.49
CA ASP A 244 -5.77 14.56 19.84
C ASP A 244 -4.57 13.81 20.45
N LYS A 245 -4.60 13.48 21.76
CA LYS A 245 -3.58 12.70 22.49
C LYS A 245 -3.17 11.41 21.76
N HIS A 246 -4.12 10.81 21.04
CA HIS A 246 -3.97 9.54 20.34
C HIS A 246 -4.01 9.70 18.82
N ILE A 247 -4.34 10.88 18.28
CA ILE A 247 -4.55 11.06 16.84
C ILE A 247 -3.57 12.09 16.30
N ALA A 248 -2.81 11.72 15.27
CA ALA A 248 -1.90 12.61 14.58
C ALA A 248 -2.17 12.61 13.08
N HIS A 249 -2.11 13.78 12.46
CA HIS A 249 -2.19 14.00 11.02
C HIS A 249 -0.79 14.27 10.46
N HIS A 250 -0.41 13.55 9.42
CA HIS A 250 0.91 13.57 8.81
C HIS A 250 0.81 14.01 7.35
N GLN A 251 1.65 14.95 6.94
CA GLN A 251 1.83 15.34 5.55
C GLN A 251 3.30 15.15 5.19
N TYR A 252 3.59 14.00 4.57
CA TYR A 252 4.96 13.57 4.30
C TYR A 252 5.21 13.45 2.81
N GLN A 253 6.43 13.82 2.42
CA GLN A 253 6.95 13.69 1.07
C GLN A 253 8.21 12.84 1.11
N CYS A 254 8.35 11.96 0.12
CA CYS A 254 9.58 11.25 -0.15
C CYS A 254 10.31 11.93 -1.29
N MET A 255 11.63 12.06 -1.12
CA MET A 255 12.59 12.36 -2.17
C MET A 255 13.75 11.41 -1.99
N SER A 256 13.69 10.26 -2.66
CA SER A 256 14.71 9.22 -2.59
C SER A 256 15.28 8.95 -3.97
N ARG A 257 16.57 8.63 -4.02
CA ARG A 257 17.24 8.25 -5.26
C ARG A 257 17.10 6.76 -5.47
N HIS A 258 16.68 6.36 -6.67
CA HIS A 258 16.53 4.97 -7.07
C HIS A 258 17.14 4.72 -8.44
N THR A 259 17.57 3.49 -8.67
CA THR A 259 17.89 3.02 -10.02
C THR A 259 16.61 2.83 -10.81
N PHE A 260 16.58 3.39 -12.01
CA PHE A 260 15.53 3.20 -12.99
C PHE A 260 16.00 2.30 -14.12
N PHE A 261 15.16 1.34 -14.52
CA PHE A 261 15.45 0.36 -15.56
C PHE A 261 14.62 0.67 -16.81
N PRO A 262 15.20 1.26 -17.87
CA PRO A 262 14.45 1.64 -19.07
C PRO A 262 13.82 0.46 -19.82
N SER A 263 14.33 -0.76 -19.59
CA SER A 263 13.72 -2.03 -20.02
C SER A 263 12.25 -2.15 -19.60
N GLY A 264 11.85 -1.48 -18.51
CA GLY A 264 10.52 -1.57 -17.93
C GLY A 264 10.40 -2.60 -16.82
N LYS A 265 11.46 -3.36 -16.53
CA LYS A 265 11.50 -4.36 -15.46
C LYS A 265 12.67 -4.09 -14.52
N VAL A 266 12.40 -4.01 -13.21
CA VAL A 266 13.45 -3.79 -12.20
C VAL A 266 14.54 -4.87 -12.30
N GLY A 267 15.81 -4.49 -12.24
CA GLY A 267 16.92 -5.45 -12.35
C GLY A 267 17.16 -6.04 -13.75
N ASP A 268 16.36 -5.70 -14.76
CA ASP A 268 16.65 -6.06 -16.15
C ASP A 268 17.57 -5.01 -16.79
N ILE A 269 18.86 -5.35 -16.85
CA ILE A 269 19.95 -4.53 -17.39
C ILE A 269 20.15 -4.68 -18.91
N SER A 270 19.17 -5.24 -19.64
CA SER A 270 19.20 -5.28 -21.11
C SER A 270 19.27 -3.88 -21.76
N VAL A 271 18.91 -2.85 -21.00
CA VAL A 271 19.16 -1.44 -21.29
C VAL A 271 19.87 -0.83 -20.09
N GLU A 272 20.90 0.00 -20.34
CA GLU A 272 21.69 0.66 -19.30
C GLU A 272 20.78 1.32 -18.24
N PRO A 273 20.91 0.95 -16.96
CA PRO A 273 20.16 1.58 -15.87
C PRO A 273 20.52 3.06 -15.66
N ILE A 274 19.62 3.78 -15.00
CA ILE A 274 19.78 5.21 -14.66
C ILE A 274 19.73 5.34 -13.14
N ASP A 275 20.88 5.60 -12.51
CA ASP A 275 21.05 5.57 -11.05
C ASP A 275 20.80 6.91 -10.33
N ASP A 276 20.44 7.96 -11.07
CA ASP A 276 20.24 9.32 -10.55
C ASP A 276 18.77 9.77 -10.55
N LEU A 277 17.82 8.83 -10.61
CA LEU A 277 16.41 9.15 -10.56
C LEU A 277 15.95 9.50 -9.14
N ASP A 278 15.62 10.77 -8.91
CA ASP A 278 14.91 11.20 -7.72
C ASP A 278 13.41 10.86 -7.85
N VAL A 279 12.93 9.90 -7.07
CA VAL A 279 11.53 9.52 -6.97
C VAL A 279 10.83 10.41 -5.97
N ILE A 280 9.70 11.01 -6.39
CA ILE A 280 8.88 11.87 -5.55
C ILE A 280 7.54 11.18 -5.28
N LEU A 281 7.27 10.92 -4.01
CA LEU A 281 5.98 10.39 -3.54
C LEU A 281 5.38 11.33 -2.51
N ASN A 282 4.08 11.58 -2.63
CA ASN A 282 3.35 12.37 -1.64
C ASN A 282 2.39 11.46 -0.88
N ARG A 283 2.29 11.67 0.42
CA ARG A 283 1.28 11.03 1.25
C ARG A 283 0.73 11.96 2.31
N VAL A 284 -0.53 11.72 2.64
CA VAL A 284 -1.19 12.28 3.81
C VAL A 284 -1.76 11.13 4.61
N ALA A 285 -1.62 11.15 5.93
CA ALA A 285 -2.11 10.08 6.79
C ALA A 285 -2.62 10.59 8.13
N GLU A 286 -3.60 9.89 8.69
CA GLU A 286 -3.99 9.99 10.08
C GLU A 286 -3.60 8.71 10.79
N THR A 287 -2.88 8.82 11.91
CA THR A 287 -2.56 7.70 12.78
C THR A 287 -3.36 7.80 14.06
N GLU A 288 -3.86 6.65 14.53
CA GLU A 288 -4.26 6.45 15.91
C GLU A 288 -3.15 5.68 16.60
N ALA A 289 -2.64 6.21 17.71
CA ALA A 289 -1.58 5.62 18.48
C ALA A 289 -2.03 5.36 19.92
N ILE A 290 -1.43 4.35 20.55
CA ILE A 290 -1.73 3.90 21.91
C ILE A 290 -0.47 3.83 22.73
N SER A 291 -0.59 3.97 24.05
CA SER A 291 0.53 3.74 24.95
C SER A 291 0.77 2.25 25.08
N THR A 292 2.03 1.85 25.00
CA THR A 292 2.42 0.46 25.22
C THR A 292 2.18 -0.01 26.65
N SER A 293 2.01 0.90 27.62
CA SER A 293 1.57 0.56 28.98
C SER A 293 0.15 -0.02 29.06
N THR A 294 -0.64 0.11 27.98
CA THR A 294 -2.02 -0.42 27.92
C THR A 294 -2.10 -1.84 27.36
N ILE A 295 -0.98 -2.40 26.90
CA ILE A 295 -0.89 -3.76 26.34
C ILE A 295 0.25 -4.48 27.04
N GLN A 296 0.05 -5.76 27.38
CA GLN A 296 1.14 -6.59 27.87
C GLN A 296 2.08 -6.92 26.71
N VAL A 297 3.35 -6.52 26.83
CA VAL A 297 4.36 -6.73 25.78
C VAL A 297 5.40 -7.73 26.23
N ASN A 298 5.55 -8.79 25.43
CA ASN A 298 6.56 -9.81 25.57
C ASN A 298 7.73 -9.53 24.63
N LEU A 299 8.92 -9.95 25.03
CA LEU A 299 10.07 -9.91 24.14
C LEU A 299 9.96 -11.04 23.10
N ALA A 300 10.26 -10.72 21.85
CA ALA A 300 10.34 -11.71 20.79
C ALA A 300 11.46 -12.72 21.11
N THR A 301 11.19 -14.00 20.87
CA THR A 301 12.16 -15.09 21.13
C THR A 301 13.24 -15.19 20.06
N LYS A 302 12.99 -14.62 18.88
CA LYS A 302 13.89 -14.62 17.74
C LYS A 302 14.28 -13.18 17.41
N ALA A 303 15.58 -12.92 17.39
CA ALA A 303 16.12 -11.64 16.93
C ALA A 303 16.03 -11.54 15.41
N ALA A 304 15.50 -10.43 14.90
CA ALA A 304 15.55 -10.03 13.50
C ALA A 304 16.97 -9.63 13.09
N TYR A 305 17.76 -9.07 14.01
CA TYR A 305 19.15 -8.64 13.79
C TYR A 305 20.08 -9.41 14.74
N PRO A 306 20.50 -10.63 14.38
CA PRO A 306 21.32 -11.47 15.25
C PRO A 306 22.72 -10.90 15.51
N GLU A 307 23.21 -10.02 14.63
CA GLU A 307 24.51 -9.36 14.75
C GLU A 307 24.46 -8.02 15.50
N ALA A 308 23.27 -7.58 15.93
CA ALA A 308 23.13 -6.35 16.71
C ALA A 308 23.90 -6.46 18.03
N SER A 309 24.72 -5.45 18.33
CA SER A 309 25.42 -5.36 19.62
C SER A 309 24.41 -5.30 20.78
N PRO A 310 24.75 -5.83 21.98
CA PRO A 310 23.96 -5.59 23.18
C PRO A 310 23.69 -4.10 23.45
N SER A 311 24.61 -3.22 23.06
CA SER A 311 24.45 -1.76 23.20
C SER A 311 23.47 -1.13 22.21
N SER A 312 23.08 -1.85 21.17
CA SER A 312 22.05 -1.43 20.21
C SER A 312 20.66 -1.98 20.54
N GLN A 313 20.52 -2.72 21.64
CA GLN A 313 19.21 -3.17 22.10
C GLN A 313 18.32 -1.98 22.45
N ARG A 314 17.17 -1.92 21.80
CA ARG A 314 16.18 -0.87 22.03
C ARG A 314 15.34 -1.20 23.26
N THR A 315 14.98 -0.15 23.99
CA THR A 315 13.89 -0.21 24.96
C THR A 315 12.56 -0.23 24.23
N GLN A 316 11.57 -0.90 24.78
CA GLN A 316 10.20 -0.85 24.29
C GLN A 316 9.74 0.62 24.15
N PRO A 317 9.12 1.01 23.01
CA PRO A 317 8.62 2.37 22.83
C PRO A 317 7.50 2.68 23.82
N SER A 318 7.31 3.94 24.18
CA SER A 318 6.20 4.34 25.08
C SER A 318 4.86 4.46 24.35
N LYS A 319 4.91 4.69 23.02
CA LYS A 319 3.77 4.87 22.12
C LYS A 319 4.00 4.12 20.80
N ILE A 320 2.95 3.46 20.31
CA ILE A 320 2.93 2.74 19.02
C ILE A 320 1.68 3.11 18.22
N VAL A 321 1.76 3.03 16.89
CA VAL A 321 0.62 3.20 15.99
C VAL A 321 -0.28 1.98 16.09
N ARG A 322 -1.52 2.20 16.53
CA ARG A 322 -2.56 1.18 16.51
C ARG A 322 -3.13 1.00 15.10
N SER A 323 -3.42 2.10 14.43
CA SER A 323 -3.95 2.09 13.07
C SER A 323 -3.56 3.34 12.31
N VAL A 324 -3.48 3.23 10.99
CA VAL A 324 -3.16 4.35 10.09
C VAL A 324 -4.06 4.33 8.86
N ARG A 325 -4.58 5.50 8.50
CA ARG A 325 -5.35 5.72 7.27
C ARG A 325 -4.67 6.79 6.46
N GLY A 326 -4.50 6.59 5.17
CA GLY A 326 -3.88 7.64 4.38
C GLY A 326 -4.15 7.52 2.90
N LYS A 327 -3.75 8.57 2.20
CA LYS A 327 -3.70 8.63 0.75
C LYS A 327 -2.29 8.77 0.27
N TYR A 328 -2.05 8.25 -0.92
CA TYR A 328 -0.78 8.39 -1.62
C TYR A 328 -1.02 8.85 -3.05
N MET A 329 0.00 9.51 -3.62
CA MET A 329 0.12 9.70 -5.05
C MET A 329 1.58 9.70 -5.49
N GLY A 330 1.80 9.30 -6.73
CA GLY A 330 3.11 9.26 -7.35
C GLY A 330 3.02 9.05 -8.85
N PHE A 331 4.17 9.11 -9.49
CA PHE A 331 4.32 8.81 -10.90
C PHE A 331 5.06 7.50 -11.10
N GLY A 332 4.82 6.88 -12.24
CA GLY A 332 5.51 5.68 -12.63
C GLY A 332 5.63 5.51 -14.13
N TYR A 333 6.33 4.46 -14.49
CA TYR A 333 6.54 3.97 -15.84
C TYR A 333 6.06 2.52 -15.93
N ALA A 334 5.24 2.27 -16.94
CA ALA A 334 4.83 0.94 -17.36
C ALA A 334 5.23 0.74 -18.83
N ASN A 335 6.01 -0.30 -19.12
CA ASN A 335 6.40 -0.60 -20.50
C ASN A 335 5.22 -1.25 -21.26
N LEU A 336 4.47 -0.42 -21.98
CA LEU A 336 3.28 -0.84 -22.71
C LEU A 336 3.56 -1.94 -23.74
N LYS A 337 4.74 -1.93 -24.39
CA LYS A 337 5.07 -2.96 -25.39
C LYS A 337 5.18 -4.32 -24.73
N GLN A 338 5.84 -4.38 -23.58
CA GLN A 338 6.00 -5.59 -22.79
C GLN A 338 4.67 -6.09 -22.23
N ILE A 339 3.85 -5.19 -21.67
CA ILE A 339 2.53 -5.54 -21.13
C ILE A 339 1.63 -6.10 -22.24
N ILE A 340 1.63 -5.48 -23.42
CA ILE A 340 0.86 -5.97 -24.58
C ILE A 340 1.40 -7.32 -25.07
N SER A 341 2.72 -7.51 -25.16
CA SER A 341 3.31 -8.79 -25.56
C SER A 341 3.04 -9.91 -24.56
N ASN A 342 2.82 -9.56 -23.29
CA ASN A 342 2.49 -10.48 -22.20
C ASN A 342 0.98 -10.64 -22.01
N GLU A 343 0.16 -10.38 -23.04
CA GLU A 343 -1.29 -10.54 -23.00
C GLU A 343 -1.97 -9.72 -21.88
N MET A 344 -1.48 -8.51 -21.63
CA MET A 344 -1.96 -7.62 -20.57
C MET A 344 -1.77 -8.18 -19.14
N LYS A 345 -0.87 -9.15 -18.97
CA LYS A 345 -0.42 -9.59 -17.65
C LYS A 345 0.68 -8.65 -17.17
N ILE A 346 0.57 -8.22 -15.92
CA ILE A 346 1.56 -7.37 -15.25
C ILE A 346 2.16 -8.18 -14.11
N GLY A 347 3.47 -8.38 -14.16
CA GLY A 347 4.23 -9.08 -13.14
C GLY A 347 4.89 -8.15 -12.12
N PRO A 348 5.53 -8.73 -11.10
CA PRO A 348 6.33 -7.98 -10.14
C PRO A 348 7.42 -7.16 -10.85
N GLY A 349 7.58 -5.89 -10.44
CA GLY A 349 8.64 -5.00 -10.93
C GLY A 349 8.45 -4.47 -12.36
N GLU A 350 7.32 -4.76 -13.01
CA GLU A 350 6.99 -4.23 -14.36
C GLU A 350 6.36 -2.82 -14.33
N VAL A 351 6.12 -2.29 -13.12
CA VAL A 351 5.74 -0.90 -12.88
C VAL A 351 6.77 -0.28 -11.94
N GLN A 352 7.47 0.73 -12.45
CA GLN A 352 8.53 1.42 -11.71
C GLN A 352 8.06 2.80 -11.31
N LEU A 353 8.37 3.22 -10.09
CA LEU A 353 8.18 4.62 -9.73
C LEU A 353 9.15 5.49 -10.53
N SER A 354 8.67 6.65 -10.95
CA SER A 354 9.42 7.52 -11.85
C SER A 354 9.18 8.99 -11.52
N SER A 355 9.93 9.86 -12.19
CA SER A 355 9.79 11.31 -12.05
C SER A 355 9.56 11.95 -13.41
N PRO A 356 8.44 12.69 -13.59
CA PRO A 356 8.17 13.41 -14.83
C PRO A 356 9.17 14.55 -15.08
N HIS A 357 9.90 14.98 -14.04
CA HIS A 357 10.85 16.08 -14.11
C HIS A 357 12.28 15.64 -14.45
N HIS A 358 12.55 14.34 -14.45
CA HIS A 358 13.87 13.82 -14.82
C HIS A 358 14.12 14.00 -16.34
N PRO A 359 15.30 14.49 -16.78
CA PRO A 359 15.53 14.87 -18.18
C PRO A 359 15.38 13.72 -19.19
N VAL A 360 15.71 12.50 -18.78
CA VAL A 360 15.57 11.28 -19.60
C VAL A 360 14.27 10.54 -19.26
N VAL A 361 14.15 10.02 -18.04
CA VAL A 361 13.01 9.25 -17.54
C VAL A 361 11.66 9.98 -17.60
N GLY A 362 11.65 11.32 -17.54
CA GLY A 362 10.41 12.10 -17.61
C GLY A 362 9.62 11.85 -18.90
N ALA A 363 10.31 11.59 -20.01
CA ALA A 363 9.67 11.26 -21.29
C ALA A 363 9.00 9.87 -21.29
N LEU A 364 9.50 8.95 -20.46
CA LEU A 364 9.00 7.59 -20.31
C LEU A 364 7.84 7.52 -19.31
N THR A 365 7.82 8.41 -18.33
CA THR A 365 6.79 8.49 -17.30
C THR A 365 5.41 8.61 -17.93
N ASN A 366 4.61 7.56 -17.79
CA ASN A 366 3.31 7.42 -18.44
C ASN A 366 2.20 6.98 -17.47
N THR A 367 2.54 6.71 -16.21
CA THR A 367 1.62 6.18 -15.21
C THR A 367 1.48 7.18 -14.07
N PHE A 368 0.23 7.42 -13.66
CA PHE A 368 -0.10 8.16 -12.44
C PHE A 368 -0.76 7.20 -11.44
N LEU A 369 -0.14 7.06 -10.27
CA LEU A 369 -0.58 6.17 -9.20
C LEU A 369 -1.21 7.01 -8.10
N PHE A 370 -2.40 6.64 -7.65
CA PHE A 370 -3.02 7.30 -6.51
C PHE A 370 -4.03 6.38 -5.83
N GLY A 371 -4.24 6.57 -4.55
CA GLY A 371 -5.14 5.71 -3.80
C GLY A 371 -5.13 5.97 -2.32
N THR A 372 -5.54 4.94 -1.59
CA THR A 372 -5.65 4.90 -0.14
C THR A 372 -4.85 3.74 0.41
N PHE A 373 -4.35 3.89 1.62
CA PHE A 373 -3.72 2.80 2.35
C PHE A 373 -4.29 2.69 3.77
N LYS A 374 -4.27 1.47 4.30
CA LYS A 374 -4.64 1.16 5.68
C LYS A 374 -3.57 0.28 6.30
N GLY A 375 -3.20 0.56 7.53
CA GLY A 375 -2.40 -0.33 8.38
C GLY A 375 -3.05 -0.44 9.76
N LYS A 376 -2.80 -1.55 10.45
CA LYS A 376 -3.16 -1.74 11.86
C LYS A 376 -2.16 -2.68 12.54
N LEU A 377 -1.99 -2.51 13.84
CA LEU A 377 -1.29 -3.49 14.67
C LEU A 377 -2.03 -4.83 14.54
N SER A 378 -1.30 -5.88 14.17
CA SER A 378 -1.85 -7.17 13.76
C SER A 378 -0.98 -8.31 14.26
N ASP A 379 -1.55 -9.49 14.25
CA ASP A 379 -0.85 -10.77 14.42
C ASP A 379 -0.44 -11.24 13.02
N LEU A 380 0.84 -11.10 12.70
CA LEU A 380 1.36 -11.28 11.33
C LEU A 380 1.73 -12.72 11.03
N ASP A 381 1.98 -13.54 12.06
CA ASP A 381 2.34 -14.95 11.94
C ASP A 381 1.30 -15.93 12.52
N ASP A 382 0.11 -15.41 12.85
CA ASP A 382 -1.07 -16.13 13.35
C ASP A 382 -0.79 -16.92 14.65
N ASP A 383 0.07 -16.39 15.51
CA ASP A 383 0.49 -17.06 16.75
C ASP A 383 -0.22 -16.58 18.01
N GLY A 384 -1.18 -15.67 17.83
CA GLY A 384 -2.04 -15.12 18.87
C GLY A 384 -1.50 -13.84 19.50
N TYR A 385 -0.32 -13.35 19.09
CA TYR A 385 0.28 -12.12 19.60
C TYR A 385 0.25 -11.00 18.57
N LEU A 386 0.20 -9.76 19.05
CA LEU A 386 0.33 -8.58 18.19
C LEU A 386 1.80 -8.28 17.90
N ASP A 387 2.16 -8.10 16.64
CA ASP A 387 3.53 -7.80 16.23
C ASP A 387 3.80 -6.29 16.20
N ILE A 388 4.62 -5.80 17.13
CA ILE A 388 5.02 -4.39 17.14
C ILE A 388 6.10 -4.16 16.09
N ASN A 389 7.19 -4.93 16.13
CA ASN A 389 8.34 -4.76 15.23
C ASN A 389 9.07 -6.08 14.95
N THR A 390 8.36 -7.22 14.98
CA THR A 390 8.96 -8.54 14.79
C THR A 390 9.33 -8.80 13.33
N GLU A 391 8.72 -8.10 12.38
CA GLU A 391 9.08 -8.20 10.98
C GLU A 391 10.33 -7.34 10.67
N PRO A 392 11.42 -7.95 10.13
CA PRO A 392 12.65 -7.24 9.80
C PRO A 392 12.45 -6.20 8.69
N CYS A 393 13.16 -5.09 8.78
CA CYS A 393 13.20 -4.06 7.75
C CYS A 393 14.62 -3.92 7.18
N HIS A 394 14.82 -4.21 5.90
CA HIS A 394 16.08 -4.10 5.17
C HIS A 394 16.44 -2.65 4.84
N GLY A 395 16.08 -1.72 5.71
CA GLY A 395 16.39 -0.31 5.63
C GLY A 395 16.99 0.19 6.95
N THR A 396 17.93 1.11 6.88
CA THR A 396 18.40 1.84 8.05
C THR A 396 17.38 2.91 8.46
N VAL A 397 17.48 3.44 9.69
CA VAL A 397 16.65 4.59 10.13
C VAL A 397 16.88 5.85 9.30
N ASN A 398 17.95 5.89 8.51
CA ASN A 398 18.26 6.97 7.57
C ASN A 398 17.70 6.72 6.17
N GLY A 399 17.00 5.60 5.96
CA GLY A 399 16.41 5.24 4.67
C GLY A 399 17.40 4.69 3.66
N GLU A 400 18.52 4.13 4.11
CA GLU A 400 19.50 3.46 3.26
C GLU A 400 19.21 1.96 3.24
N LEU A 401 19.47 1.27 2.13
CA LEU A 401 19.29 -0.17 2.04
C LEU A 401 20.28 -0.92 2.98
N ASP A 402 19.77 -1.86 3.76
CA ASP A 402 20.50 -2.79 4.63
C ASP A 402 20.00 -4.21 4.36
N TYR A 403 20.34 -4.72 3.18
CA TYR A 403 19.97 -6.07 2.73
C TYR A 403 20.46 -7.17 3.70
N GLY A 404 21.60 -6.95 4.36
CA GLY A 404 22.21 -7.89 5.30
C GLY A 404 21.63 -7.89 6.72
N LEU A 405 20.72 -6.97 7.07
CA LEU A 405 20.22 -6.78 8.43
C LEU A 405 21.37 -6.59 9.45
N THR A 406 22.29 -5.69 9.13
CA THR A 406 23.53 -5.42 9.91
C THR A 406 23.51 -4.08 10.62
N LEU A 407 22.42 -3.32 10.49
CA LEU A 407 22.28 -1.92 10.89
C LEU A 407 23.19 -0.95 10.12
N LYS A 408 23.80 -1.42 9.03
CA LYS A 408 24.71 -0.64 8.20
C LYS A 408 24.27 -0.71 6.74
N PRO A 409 24.37 0.41 6.00
CA PRO A 409 24.07 0.41 4.58
C PRO A 409 24.89 -0.66 3.85
N ASN A 410 24.21 -1.50 3.09
CA ASN A 410 24.84 -2.41 2.16
C ASN A 410 24.00 -2.49 0.88
N PRO A 411 24.66 -2.45 -0.30
CA PRO A 411 23.96 -2.40 -1.57
C PRO A 411 23.22 -3.72 -1.82
N ASN A 412 22.25 -3.65 -2.72
CA ASN A 412 21.56 -4.83 -3.22
C ASN A 412 22.59 -5.76 -3.88
N PRO A 413 22.80 -7.00 -3.37
CA PRO A 413 23.84 -7.87 -3.89
C PRO A 413 23.57 -8.36 -5.32
N PHE A 414 22.40 -8.06 -5.89
CA PHE A 414 22.00 -8.43 -7.25
C PHE A 414 22.09 -7.27 -8.24
N GLU A 415 22.46 -6.06 -7.82
CA GLU A 415 22.66 -4.91 -8.73
C GLU A 415 24.05 -4.91 -9.40
N SER A 416 24.98 -5.75 -8.94
CA SER A 416 26.34 -5.86 -9.50
C SER A 416 26.55 -7.07 -10.43
N LEU A 417 25.49 -7.83 -10.70
CA LEU A 417 25.45 -8.97 -11.64
C LEU A 417 24.83 -8.54 -12.96
#